data_AF-A0A623B8Y6-F1
#
_entry.id   AF-A0A623B8Y6-F1
#
_cell.length_a   1.000
_cell.length_b   1.000
_cell.length_c   1.000
_cell.angle_alpha   90.00
_cell.angle_beta   90.00
_cell.angle_gamma   90.00
#
_symmetry.space_group_name_H-M   'P 1'
#
loop_
_entity.id
_entity.type
_entity.pdbx_description
1 polymer ?
#
loop_
_entity_poly.entity_id
_entity_poly.type
_entity_poly.pdbx_seq_one_letter_code
_entity_poly.pdbx_strand_id
1 'polypeptide(L)'
;MANFNLYYEEIIAQLNKCAEKKLKKELSNYNSKDYFAEYLKEIYFSIPPKPRKVFISKEIKERTLNKKIRKTINKIEYKLKKGEDVNPFLSKRLNNNDKMFSSFGIHHFHLGEYLKNKQEYDRTGDLLYCFLPYYNNDSIYFIDVLPHKQWCNQELFDIIQKNWPDVLQYTQSFTVKDISEKDIKKLRKYNINFIPSLKSGELVFSNFGYMSNGDPTYVCLCKMNIRKQIEHIYKTYHINISDTEIIDFEINNNLILKNIAIKNKISGKIDLYNF
;
A
#
# COMPACT_ATOMS: atom_id res chain seq x y z
N MET A 1 24.84 -23.38 -18.42
CA MET A 1 24.09 -22.28 -17.78
C MET A 1 22.69 -22.28 -18.37
N ALA A 2 21.72 -22.91 -17.71
CA ALA A 2 20.32 -22.84 -18.16
C ALA A 2 19.85 -21.37 -18.09
N ASN A 3 19.15 -20.90 -19.12
CA ASN A 3 18.77 -19.51 -19.30
C ASN A 3 17.90 -18.99 -18.13
N PHE A 4 18.55 -18.39 -17.13
CA PHE A 4 17.87 -17.76 -15.99
C PHE A 4 16.84 -16.71 -16.42
N ASN A 5 17.06 -16.03 -17.55
CA ASN A 5 16.11 -15.06 -18.10
C ASN A 5 14.82 -15.70 -18.65
N LEU A 6 14.87 -16.94 -19.15
CA LEU A 6 13.65 -17.64 -19.60
C LEU A 6 12.75 -18.03 -18.43
N TYR A 7 13.34 -18.49 -17.31
CA TYR A 7 12.60 -18.76 -16.08
C TYR A 7 11.93 -17.50 -15.51
N TYR A 8 12.59 -16.35 -15.59
CA TYR A 8 12.06 -15.08 -15.09
C TYR A 8 10.74 -14.72 -15.76
N GLU A 9 10.74 -14.62 -17.10
CA GLU A 9 9.57 -14.15 -17.85
C GLU A 9 8.41 -15.15 -17.74
N GLU A 10 8.70 -16.45 -17.71
CA GLU A 10 7.67 -17.47 -17.60
C GLU A 10 6.97 -17.46 -16.23
N ILE A 11 7.70 -17.34 -15.11
CA ILE A 11 7.08 -17.26 -13.77
C ILE A 11 6.20 -16.01 -13.69
N ILE A 12 6.71 -14.86 -14.12
CA ILE A 12 5.96 -13.61 -14.07
C ILE A 12 4.72 -13.67 -14.96
N ALA A 13 4.82 -14.25 -16.17
CA ALA A 13 3.67 -14.41 -17.06
C ALA A 13 2.58 -15.30 -16.44
N GLN A 14 2.96 -16.41 -15.78
CA GLN A 14 2.02 -17.29 -15.11
C GLN A 14 1.35 -16.62 -13.89
N LEU A 15 2.11 -15.89 -13.07
CA LEU A 15 1.56 -15.08 -11.98
C LEU A 15 0.61 -14.00 -12.50
N ASN A 16 0.97 -13.34 -13.60
CA ASN A 16 0.15 -12.31 -14.23
C ASN A 16 -1.21 -12.87 -14.69
N LYS A 17 -1.21 -14.04 -15.33
CA LYS A 17 -2.44 -14.74 -15.76
C LYS A 17 -3.31 -15.15 -14.56
N CYS A 18 -2.72 -15.60 -13.46
CA CYS A 18 -3.46 -15.95 -12.25
C CYS A 18 -4.04 -14.70 -11.57
N ALA A 19 -3.25 -13.63 -11.45
CA ALA A 19 -3.69 -12.34 -10.91
C ALA A 19 -4.80 -11.69 -11.75
N GLU A 20 -4.73 -11.79 -13.07
CA GLU A 20 -5.77 -11.33 -13.98
C GLU A 20 -7.12 -12.00 -13.67
N LYS A 21 -7.13 -13.33 -13.51
CA LYS A 21 -8.35 -14.08 -13.16
C LYS A 21 -8.93 -13.61 -11.81
N LYS A 22 -8.08 -13.42 -10.81
CA LYS A 22 -8.48 -12.92 -9.48
C LYS A 22 -9.08 -11.51 -9.57
N LEU A 23 -8.38 -10.58 -10.23
CA LEU A 23 -8.81 -9.19 -10.35
C LEU A 23 -10.08 -9.05 -11.21
N LYS A 24 -10.20 -9.74 -12.34
CA LYS A 24 -11.40 -9.67 -13.20
C LYS A 24 -12.64 -10.27 -12.56
N LYS A 25 -12.50 -11.27 -11.67
CA LYS A 25 -13.60 -11.79 -10.87
C LYS A 25 -14.18 -10.72 -9.94
N GLU A 26 -13.33 -9.84 -9.42
CA GLU A 26 -13.73 -8.76 -8.51
C GLU A 26 -14.09 -7.46 -9.25
N LEU A 27 -13.47 -7.21 -10.41
CA LEU A 27 -13.54 -5.98 -11.19
C LEU A 27 -13.65 -6.31 -12.69
N SER A 28 -14.87 -6.59 -13.15
CA SER A 28 -15.15 -7.10 -14.50
C SER A 28 -14.58 -6.27 -15.66
N ASN A 29 -14.36 -4.96 -15.46
CA ASN A 29 -13.87 -4.02 -16.46
C ASN A 29 -12.40 -3.59 -16.25
N TYR A 30 -11.63 -4.36 -15.46
CA TYR A 30 -10.23 -4.06 -15.19
C TYR A 30 -9.31 -4.47 -16.36
N ASN A 31 -8.45 -3.55 -16.80
CA ASN A 31 -7.46 -3.81 -17.85
C ASN A 31 -6.09 -3.28 -17.42
N SER A 32 -5.11 -4.17 -17.35
CA SER A 32 -3.71 -3.85 -17.08
C SER A 32 -2.82 -4.76 -17.91
N LYS A 33 -1.57 -4.33 -18.17
CA LYS A 33 -0.54 -5.20 -18.74
C LYS A 33 0.18 -6.01 -17.67
N ASP A 34 0.14 -5.55 -16.41
CA ASP A 34 0.82 -6.16 -15.26
C ASP A 34 -0.17 -6.36 -14.10
N TYR A 35 -1.16 -7.23 -14.32
CA TYR A 35 -2.12 -7.65 -13.30
C TYR A 35 -1.47 -8.16 -12.01
N PHE A 36 -0.27 -8.76 -12.08
CA PHE A 36 0.40 -9.20 -10.86
C PHE A 36 0.86 -8.02 -10.01
N ALA A 37 1.48 -7.00 -10.58
CA ALA A 37 1.82 -5.78 -9.85
C ALA A 37 0.57 -5.10 -9.28
N GLU A 38 -0.52 -5.06 -10.05
CA GLU A 38 -1.78 -4.46 -9.62
C GLU A 38 -2.43 -5.24 -8.46
N TYR A 39 -2.40 -6.57 -8.49
CA TYR A 39 -2.85 -7.40 -7.38
C TYR A 39 -2.05 -7.13 -6.10
N LEU A 40 -0.72 -6.95 -6.23
CA LEU A 40 0.12 -6.59 -5.09
C LEU A 40 -0.16 -5.17 -4.59
N LYS A 41 -0.45 -4.21 -5.48
CA LYS A 41 -0.84 -2.84 -5.09
C LYS A 41 -2.14 -2.83 -4.29
N GLU A 42 -3.12 -3.64 -4.66
CA GLU A 42 -4.37 -3.78 -3.91
C GLU A 42 -4.10 -4.16 -2.45
N ILE A 43 -3.24 -5.14 -2.23
CA ILE A 43 -2.82 -5.55 -0.88
C ILE A 43 -2.04 -4.42 -0.21
N TYR A 44 -1.08 -3.81 -0.92
CA TYR A 44 -0.20 -2.76 -0.40
C TYR A 44 -0.93 -1.52 0.10
N PHE A 45 -1.93 -1.03 -0.65
CA PHE A 45 -2.68 0.17 -0.30
C PHE A 45 -3.82 -0.12 0.70
N SER A 46 -4.19 -1.39 0.86
CA SER A 46 -5.24 -1.79 1.80
C SER A 46 -4.76 -1.74 3.25
N ILE A 47 -5.72 -1.52 4.14
CA ILE A 47 -5.55 -1.68 5.58
C ILE A 47 -6.23 -2.99 5.98
N PRO A 48 -5.48 -4.03 6.38
CA PRO A 48 -6.05 -5.33 6.73
C PRO A 48 -7.06 -5.23 7.88
N PRO A 49 -8.18 -5.97 7.85
CA PRO A 49 -9.14 -6.02 8.95
C PRO A 49 -8.55 -6.79 10.14
N LYS A 50 -7.89 -6.06 11.05
CA LYS A 50 -7.37 -6.55 12.32
C LYS A 50 -7.45 -5.46 13.40
N PRO A 51 -7.64 -5.83 14.68
CA PRO A 51 -7.68 -4.86 15.77
C PRO A 51 -6.41 -4.00 15.82
N ARG A 52 -6.57 -2.69 16.00
CA ARG A 52 -5.46 -1.73 16.11
C ARG A 52 -5.61 -0.81 17.31
N LYS A 53 -4.47 -0.38 17.85
CA LYS A 53 -4.39 0.78 18.75
C LYS A 53 -4.55 2.04 17.92
N VAL A 54 -5.54 2.86 18.26
CA VAL A 54 -5.81 4.13 17.56
C VAL A 54 -5.35 5.28 18.44
N PHE A 55 -4.43 6.08 17.93
CA PHE A 55 -3.96 7.30 18.57
C PHE A 55 -4.52 8.51 17.82
N ILE A 56 -5.03 9.49 18.56
CA ILE A 56 -5.63 10.70 17.99
C ILE A 56 -4.82 11.90 18.46
N SER A 57 -4.37 12.70 17.49
CA SER A 57 -3.59 13.91 17.73
C SER A 57 -4.36 14.97 18.52
N LYS A 58 -3.63 15.92 19.11
CA LYS A 58 -4.21 17.10 19.76
C LYS A 58 -4.98 17.96 18.76
N GLU A 59 -4.46 18.09 17.54
CA GLU A 59 -5.04 18.84 16.42
C GLU A 59 -6.48 18.40 16.13
N ILE A 60 -6.77 17.09 16.18
CA ILE A 60 -8.13 16.56 15.99
C ILE A 60 -8.98 16.66 17.26
N LYS A 61 -8.38 16.46 18.45
CA LYS A 61 -9.10 16.47 19.73
C LYS A 61 -9.62 17.86 20.09
N GLU A 62 -8.79 18.89 19.87
CA GLU A 62 -9.07 20.27 20.28
C GLU A 62 -9.90 21.03 19.23
N ARG A 63 -9.90 20.56 17.97
CA ARG A 63 -10.64 21.22 16.88
C ARG A 63 -12.15 20.97 16.98
N THR A 64 -12.91 22.05 16.87
CA THR A 64 -14.35 21.99 16.61
C THR A 64 -14.59 21.51 15.18
N LEU A 65 -15.04 20.27 15.03
CA LEU A 65 -15.36 19.65 13.74
C LEU A 65 -16.88 19.60 13.52
N ASN A 66 -17.29 19.61 12.25
CA ASN A 66 -18.67 19.32 11.88
C ASN A 66 -19.15 17.98 12.50
N LYS A 67 -20.39 17.94 13.01
CA LYS A 67 -20.94 16.75 13.67
C LYS A 67 -20.91 15.49 12.79
N LYS A 68 -21.16 15.62 11.47
CA LYS A 68 -21.09 14.49 10.53
C LYS A 68 -19.66 13.98 10.39
N ILE A 69 -18.69 14.87 10.19
CA ILE A 69 -17.25 14.55 10.13
C ILE A 69 -16.82 13.83 11.41
N ARG A 70 -17.13 14.38 12.59
CA ARG A 70 -16.79 13.76 13.88
C ARG A 70 -17.40 12.35 14.01
N LYS A 71 -18.66 12.17 13.60
CA LYS A 71 -19.31 10.86 13.61
C LYS A 71 -18.61 9.85 12.69
N THR A 72 -18.17 10.27 11.50
CA THR A 72 -17.43 9.40 10.57
C THR A 72 -16.06 9.02 11.14
N ILE A 73 -15.33 9.95 11.74
CA ILE A 73 -14.04 9.67 12.42
C ILE A 73 -14.23 8.65 13.55
N ASN A 74 -15.22 8.86 14.43
CA ASN A 74 -15.51 7.93 15.52
C ASN A 74 -15.90 6.53 15.00
N LYS A 75 -16.59 6.45 13.85
CA LYS A 75 -16.90 5.18 13.19
C LYS A 75 -15.63 4.49 12.69
N ILE A 76 -14.73 5.21 12.01
CA ILE A 76 -13.44 4.65 11.55
C ILE A 76 -12.62 4.15 12.75
N GLU A 77 -12.51 4.95 13.81
CA GLU A 77 -11.84 4.57 15.06
C GLU A 77 -12.42 3.28 15.64
N TYR A 78 -13.75 3.19 15.77
CA TYR A 78 -14.43 2.01 16.29
C TYR A 78 -14.10 0.75 15.45
N LYS A 79 -14.20 0.86 14.13
CA LYS A 79 -13.91 -0.26 13.21
C LYS A 79 -12.46 -0.71 13.32
N LEU A 80 -11.50 0.22 13.36
CA LEU A 80 -10.07 -0.09 13.56
C LEU A 80 -9.83 -0.81 14.90
N LYS A 81 -10.43 -0.33 15.99
CA LYS A 81 -10.30 -0.96 17.31
C LYS A 81 -10.89 -2.37 17.35
N LYS A 82 -11.96 -2.63 16.60
CA LYS A 82 -12.60 -3.96 16.49
C LYS A 82 -11.97 -4.88 15.45
N GLY A 83 -11.14 -4.34 14.57
CA GLY A 83 -10.58 -5.08 13.44
C GLY A 83 -11.55 -5.31 12.30
N GLU A 84 -12.56 -4.46 12.18
CA GLU A 84 -13.47 -4.47 11.04
C GLU A 84 -12.84 -3.78 9.82
N ASP A 85 -13.37 -4.08 8.64
CA ASP A 85 -12.90 -3.50 7.38
C ASP A 85 -13.15 -1.97 7.30
N VAL A 86 -12.08 -1.23 7.03
CA VAL A 86 -12.07 0.23 6.83
C VAL A 86 -11.70 0.64 5.41
N ASN A 87 -11.36 -0.29 4.53
CA ASN A 87 -11.04 0.01 3.13
C ASN A 87 -12.19 0.72 2.37
N PRO A 88 -13.49 0.55 2.69
CA PRO A 88 -14.55 1.35 2.08
C PRO A 88 -14.45 2.87 2.32
N PHE A 89 -13.64 3.31 3.28
CA PHE A 89 -13.36 4.72 3.54
C PHE A 89 -12.13 5.23 2.76
N LEU A 90 -11.33 4.34 2.17
CA LEU A 90 -10.18 4.71 1.33
C LEU A 90 -10.62 4.99 -0.11
N SER A 91 -9.70 5.51 -0.91
CA SER A 91 -9.91 5.73 -2.34
C SER A 91 -10.09 4.39 -3.09
N LYS A 92 -10.77 4.43 -4.24
CA LYS A 92 -11.08 3.23 -5.03
C LYS A 92 -9.85 2.68 -5.76
N ARG A 93 -9.75 1.35 -5.72
CA ARG A 93 -8.91 0.40 -6.48
C ARG A 93 -8.37 0.87 -7.84
N LEU A 94 -9.22 1.50 -8.65
CA LEU A 94 -8.94 1.77 -10.07
C LEU A 94 -8.18 3.07 -10.34
N ASN A 95 -7.92 3.90 -9.33
CA ASN A 95 -7.37 5.23 -9.55
C ASN A 95 -6.12 5.50 -8.69
N ASN A 96 -4.99 5.45 -9.39
CA ASN A 96 -3.66 5.95 -9.04
C ASN A 96 -2.84 5.11 -8.06
N ASN A 97 -1.54 5.07 -8.36
CA ASN A 97 -0.50 4.83 -7.37
C ASN A 97 -0.64 5.95 -6.31
N ASP A 98 -1.11 5.64 -5.10
CA ASP A 98 -1.20 6.60 -4.02
C ASP A 98 0.21 7.04 -3.64
N LYS A 99 0.67 8.13 -4.26
CA LYS A 99 2.02 8.65 -4.08
C LYS A 99 2.21 9.24 -2.70
N MET A 100 1.15 9.71 -2.04
CA MET A 100 1.26 10.17 -0.66
C MET A 100 1.52 8.97 0.24
N PHE A 101 0.72 7.90 0.15
CA PHE A 101 1.01 6.69 0.90
C PHE A 101 2.40 6.13 0.55
N SER A 102 2.72 6.01 -0.74
CA SER A 102 3.98 5.38 -1.18
C SER A 102 5.23 6.14 -0.71
N SER A 103 5.18 7.47 -0.65
CA SER A 103 6.33 8.27 -0.20
C SER A 103 6.31 8.64 1.28
N PHE A 104 5.13 8.88 1.86
CA PHE A 104 4.97 9.39 3.22
C PHE A 104 4.47 8.34 4.23
N GLY A 105 3.94 7.20 3.77
CA GLY A 105 3.27 6.22 4.64
C GLY A 105 1.95 6.74 5.24
N ILE A 106 1.37 7.79 4.65
CA ILE A 106 0.14 8.42 5.12
C ILE A 106 -1.04 8.00 4.25
N HIS A 107 -2.00 7.31 4.85
CA HIS A 107 -3.31 7.04 4.27
C HIS A 107 -4.24 8.24 4.46
N HIS A 108 -5.28 8.31 3.63
CA HIS A 108 -6.32 9.32 3.74
C HIS A 108 -7.71 8.70 3.62
N PHE A 109 -8.52 8.86 4.67
CA PHE A 109 -9.90 8.38 4.71
C PHE A 109 -10.87 9.47 4.27
N HIS A 110 -11.79 9.14 3.36
CA HIS A 110 -12.91 9.98 2.99
C HIS A 110 -13.92 10.09 4.14
N LEU A 111 -14.27 11.32 4.51
CA LEU A 111 -15.17 11.61 5.64
C LEU A 111 -16.60 11.97 5.23
N GLY A 112 -16.92 11.89 3.93
CA GLY A 112 -18.21 12.27 3.36
C GLY A 112 -19.37 11.36 3.75
N GLU A 113 -20.48 11.43 3.00
CA GLU A 113 -21.63 10.55 3.24
C GLU A 113 -21.43 9.18 2.59
N TYR A 114 -21.90 8.12 3.26
CA TYR A 114 -21.81 6.78 2.68
C TYR A 114 -22.81 6.60 1.54
N LEU A 115 -22.30 6.38 0.33
CA LEU A 115 -23.07 6.12 -0.88
C LEU A 115 -23.38 4.61 -0.99
N LYS A 116 -24.51 4.17 -0.43
CA LYS A 116 -24.93 2.74 -0.40
C LYS A 116 -24.80 2.03 -1.74
N ASN A 117 -25.20 2.68 -2.83
CA ASN A 117 -25.20 2.10 -4.18
C ASN A 117 -23.78 1.82 -4.71
N LYS A 118 -22.77 2.52 -4.19
CA LYS A 118 -21.37 2.42 -4.61
C LYS A 118 -20.48 1.78 -3.55
N GLN A 119 -21.06 1.44 -2.39
CA GLN A 119 -20.39 0.93 -1.20
C GLN A 119 -19.16 1.74 -0.76
N GLU A 120 -19.15 3.05 -1.01
CA GLU A 120 -18.03 3.96 -0.71
C GLU A 120 -18.53 5.24 -0.04
N TYR A 121 -17.62 6.01 0.56
CA TYR A 121 -17.93 7.35 1.07
C TYR A 121 -17.75 8.42 -0.02
N ASP A 122 -18.61 9.44 0.01
CA ASP A 122 -18.52 10.58 -0.88
C ASP A 122 -17.19 11.31 -0.69
N ARG A 123 -16.64 11.79 -1.80
CA ARG A 123 -15.37 12.52 -1.83
C ARG A 123 -15.63 13.97 -1.49
N THR A 124 -16.09 14.20 -0.28
CA THR A 124 -16.33 15.55 0.24
C THR A 124 -15.01 16.24 0.54
N GLY A 125 -15.08 17.56 0.71
CA GLY A 125 -13.95 18.47 0.90
C GLY A 125 -12.88 17.98 1.86
N ASP A 126 -13.21 17.40 3.02
CA ASP A 126 -12.22 17.01 4.04
C ASP A 126 -11.92 15.51 4.11
N LEU A 127 -10.67 15.18 4.43
CA LEU A 127 -10.13 13.84 4.63
C LEU A 127 -9.48 13.71 6.00
N LEU A 128 -9.55 12.52 6.58
CA LEU A 128 -8.77 12.16 7.76
C LEU A 128 -7.44 11.57 7.29
N TYR A 129 -6.33 12.25 7.60
CA TYR A 129 -4.98 11.79 7.31
C TYR A 129 -4.47 10.91 8.45
N CYS A 130 -3.97 9.72 8.12
CA CYS A 130 -3.53 8.73 9.10
C CYS A 130 -2.15 8.18 8.75
N PHE A 131 -1.27 8.12 9.75
CA PHE A 131 0.03 7.45 9.61
C PHE A 131 -0.09 6.01 10.10
N LEU A 132 0.36 5.07 9.27
CA LEU A 132 0.52 3.67 9.60
C LEU A 132 1.99 3.31 9.37
N PRO A 133 2.82 3.24 10.42
CA PRO A 133 4.24 2.97 10.24
C PRO A 133 4.46 1.60 9.58
N TYR A 134 5.28 1.54 8.54
CA TYR A 134 5.52 0.29 7.80
C TYR A 134 6.08 -0.84 8.69
N TYR A 135 6.80 -0.48 9.75
CA TYR A 135 7.40 -1.41 10.71
C TYR A 135 6.44 -1.79 11.86
N ASN A 136 5.29 -1.13 11.99
CA ASN A 136 4.32 -1.41 13.05
C ASN A 136 2.88 -1.28 12.52
N ASN A 137 2.29 -2.41 12.14
CA ASN A 137 0.92 -2.48 11.65
C ASN A 137 -0.13 -2.63 12.78
N ASP A 138 0.25 -2.56 14.06
CA ASP A 138 -0.69 -2.69 15.19
C ASP A 138 -1.20 -1.35 15.71
N SER A 139 -0.55 -0.25 15.32
CA SER A 139 -0.89 1.11 15.72
C SER A 139 -1.20 1.96 14.50
N ILE A 140 -2.24 2.79 14.60
CA ILE A 140 -2.58 3.80 13.59
C ILE A 140 -2.77 5.15 14.26
N TYR A 141 -2.25 6.20 13.61
CA TYR A 141 -2.15 7.53 14.16
C TYR A 141 -2.97 8.50 13.33
N PHE A 142 -4.06 9.02 13.89
CA PHE A 142 -4.91 10.02 13.26
C PHE A 142 -4.24 11.40 13.42
N ILE A 143 -3.69 11.91 12.32
CA ILE A 143 -2.81 13.09 12.31
C ILE A 143 -3.64 14.37 12.31
N ASP A 144 -4.44 14.57 11.27
CA ASP A 144 -5.31 15.73 11.14
C ASP A 144 -6.49 15.46 10.19
N VAL A 145 -7.50 16.33 10.24
CA VAL A 145 -8.60 16.41 9.29
C VAL A 145 -8.37 17.64 8.42
N LEU A 146 -8.02 17.45 7.16
CA LEU A 146 -7.68 18.56 6.26
C LEU A 146 -8.46 18.45 4.95
N PRO A 147 -8.61 19.57 4.20
CA PRO A 147 -9.19 19.53 2.87
C PRO A 147 -8.47 18.55 1.94
N HIS A 148 -9.15 18.12 0.91
CA HIS A 148 -8.62 17.26 -0.13
C HIS A 148 -7.45 17.99 -0.83
N LYS A 149 -6.49 17.22 -1.36
CA LYS A 149 -5.30 17.71 -2.06
C LYS A 149 -4.12 18.17 -1.19
N GLN A 150 -4.10 17.89 0.11
CA GLN A 150 -2.90 18.05 0.96
C GLN A 150 -1.86 16.94 0.75
N TRP A 151 -1.62 16.58 -0.51
CA TRP A 151 -0.78 15.41 -0.86
C TRP A 151 0.69 15.63 -0.54
N CYS A 152 1.16 16.88 -0.64
CA CYS A 152 2.56 17.27 -0.47
C CYS A 152 2.84 17.88 0.90
N ASN A 153 1.85 17.93 1.80
CA ASN A 153 1.95 18.61 3.08
C ASN A 153 2.87 17.82 4.02
N GLN A 154 4.09 18.34 4.21
CA GLN A 154 5.10 17.75 5.10
C GLN A 154 4.83 18.08 6.57
N GLU A 155 4.01 19.09 6.88
CA GLU A 155 3.69 19.50 8.25
C GLU A 155 2.96 18.39 9.03
N LEU A 156 2.38 17.42 8.31
CA LEU A 156 1.84 16.20 8.91
C LEU A 156 2.90 15.43 9.70
N PHE A 157 4.18 15.46 9.29
CA PHE A 157 5.27 14.86 10.05
C PHE A 157 5.59 15.65 11.31
N ASP A 158 5.53 16.98 11.28
CA ASP A 158 5.70 17.80 12.50
C ASP A 158 4.59 17.52 13.51
N ILE A 159 3.35 17.31 13.05
CA ILE A 159 2.23 16.91 13.92
C ILE A 159 2.50 15.54 14.55
N ILE A 160 2.95 14.56 13.76
CA ILE A 160 3.32 13.23 14.29
C ILE A 160 4.44 13.38 15.32
N GLN A 161 5.52 14.10 15.01
CA GLN A 161 6.67 14.29 15.89
C GLN A 161 6.27 14.95 17.22
N LYS A 162 5.41 15.98 17.17
CA LYS A 162 4.93 16.70 18.36
C LYS A 162 4.02 15.85 19.25
N ASN A 163 3.19 14.99 18.65
CA ASN A 163 2.24 14.15 19.39
C ASN A 163 2.85 12.83 19.87
N TRP A 164 3.73 12.24 19.07
CA TRP A 164 4.33 10.92 19.26
C TRP A 164 5.80 10.90 18.78
N PRO A 165 6.73 11.46 19.57
CA PRO A 165 8.14 11.62 19.17
C PRO A 165 8.85 10.32 18.76
N ASP A 166 8.44 9.17 19.33
CA ASP A 166 9.09 7.87 19.10
C ASP A 166 8.58 7.14 17.85
N VAL A 167 7.63 7.73 17.11
CA VAL A 167 6.96 7.06 15.98
C VAL A 167 7.66 7.30 14.64
N LEU A 168 8.37 8.42 14.48
CA LEU A 168 9.10 8.70 13.26
C LEU A 168 10.54 8.20 13.37
N GLN A 169 11.00 7.52 12.32
CA GLN A 169 12.42 7.30 12.11
C GLN A 169 12.96 8.49 11.32
N TYR A 170 13.93 9.20 11.89
CA TYR A 170 14.55 10.35 11.24
C TYR A 170 16.04 10.43 11.54
N THR A 171 16.76 11.18 10.71
CA THR A 171 18.18 11.48 10.91
C THR A 171 18.46 12.96 10.72
N GLN A 172 19.44 13.48 11.44
CA GLN A 172 19.92 14.84 11.22
C GLN A 172 20.56 14.94 9.84
N SER A 173 20.24 16.02 9.13
CA SER A 173 20.90 16.39 7.88
C SER A 173 21.43 17.80 7.99
N PHE A 174 22.74 17.96 7.75
CA PHE A 174 23.39 19.28 7.78
C PHE A 174 23.32 20.01 6.44
N THR A 175 22.72 19.39 5.41
CA THR A 175 22.81 19.85 4.02
C THR A 175 21.48 19.93 3.28
N VAL A 176 20.39 19.36 3.81
CA VAL A 176 19.09 19.36 3.12
C VAL A 176 18.23 20.49 3.65
N LYS A 177 17.84 21.39 2.75
CA LYS A 177 16.81 22.39 3.00
C LYS A 177 15.43 21.78 2.76
N ASP A 178 14.44 22.24 3.51
CA ASP A 178 13.04 21.90 3.30
C ASP A 178 12.64 22.13 1.84
N ILE A 179 11.97 21.15 1.24
CA ILE A 179 11.55 21.17 -0.16
C ILE A 179 10.14 21.74 -0.21
N SER A 180 9.93 22.79 -1.00
CA SER A 180 8.61 23.41 -1.13
C SER A 180 7.56 22.43 -1.67
N GLU A 181 6.29 22.58 -1.29
CA GLU A 181 5.20 21.75 -1.82
C GLU A 181 5.12 21.80 -3.36
N LYS A 182 5.45 22.95 -3.95
CA LYS A 182 5.49 23.17 -5.40
C LYS A 182 6.55 22.27 -6.04
N ASP A 183 7.73 22.18 -5.44
CA ASP A 183 8.83 21.34 -5.93
C ASP A 183 8.52 19.86 -5.69
N ILE A 184 7.98 19.49 -4.53
CA ILE A 184 7.49 18.12 -4.26
C ILE A 184 6.49 17.69 -5.35
N LYS A 185 5.54 18.56 -5.68
CA LYS A 185 4.53 18.28 -6.72
C LYS A 185 5.17 18.10 -8.09
N LYS A 186 6.20 18.89 -8.42
CA LYS A 186 6.99 18.76 -9.66
C LYS A 186 7.74 17.43 -9.69
N LEU A 187 8.46 17.07 -8.62
CA LEU A 187 9.21 15.81 -8.52
C LEU A 187 8.28 14.60 -8.66
N ARG A 188 7.15 14.60 -7.92
CA ARG A 188 6.13 13.55 -8.00
C ARG A 188 5.52 13.41 -9.39
N LYS A 189 5.34 14.51 -10.14
CA LYS A 189 4.85 14.45 -11.53
C LYS A 189 5.76 13.60 -12.42
N TYR A 190 7.06 13.62 -12.17
CA TYR A 190 8.07 12.89 -12.94
C TYR A 190 8.56 11.60 -12.26
N ASN A 191 7.83 11.09 -11.25
CA ASN A 191 8.21 9.90 -10.49
C ASN A 191 9.62 10.00 -9.87
N ILE A 192 10.05 11.20 -9.50
CA ILE A 192 11.30 11.41 -8.76
C ILE A 192 10.99 11.34 -7.27
N ASN A 193 11.74 10.51 -6.55
CA ASN A 193 11.65 10.42 -5.09
C ASN A 193 12.42 11.57 -4.43
N PHE A 194 11.96 11.93 -3.24
CA PHE A 194 12.66 12.80 -2.31
C PHE A 194 12.42 12.25 -0.90
N ILE A 195 13.25 12.64 0.04
CA ILE A 195 13.07 12.28 1.45
C ILE A 195 12.35 13.47 2.12
N PRO A 196 11.18 13.27 2.73
CA PRO A 196 10.51 14.35 3.45
C PRO A 196 11.31 14.78 4.67
N SER A 197 11.10 16.00 5.13
CA SER A 197 11.76 16.57 6.29
C SER A 197 10.79 17.16 7.30
N LEU A 198 11.19 17.19 8.57
CA LEU A 198 10.57 18.05 9.58
C LEU A 198 10.93 19.53 9.32
N LYS A 199 10.16 20.47 9.86
CA LYS A 199 10.51 21.90 9.82
C LYS A 199 11.84 22.22 10.51
N SER A 200 12.24 21.39 11.47
CA SER A 200 13.53 21.47 12.15
C SER A 200 14.72 20.98 11.30
N GLY A 201 14.46 20.36 10.14
CA GLY A 201 15.47 19.98 9.16
C GLY A 201 15.86 18.49 9.16
N GLU A 202 15.38 17.69 10.11
CA GLU A 202 15.62 16.24 10.11
C GLU A 202 14.89 15.55 8.96
N LEU A 203 15.56 14.59 8.33
CA LEU A 203 15.01 13.78 7.25
C LEU A 203 14.22 12.60 7.80
N VAL A 204 12.99 12.41 7.32
CA VAL A 204 12.06 11.39 7.80
C VAL A 204 12.03 10.19 6.84
N PHE A 205 12.32 9.00 7.38
CA PHE A 205 12.25 7.72 6.65
C PHE A 205 10.90 7.04 6.89
N SER A 206 9.86 7.56 6.25
CA SER A 206 8.48 7.13 6.49
C SER A 206 8.00 6.00 5.57
N ASN A 207 8.46 5.95 4.31
CA ASN A 207 8.15 4.88 3.36
C ASN A 207 9.18 4.80 2.20
N PHE A 208 8.99 3.85 1.27
CA PHE A 208 9.97 3.48 0.24
C PHE A 208 9.87 4.28 -1.09
N GLY A 209 8.84 5.11 -1.27
CA GLY A 209 8.62 5.86 -2.50
C GLY A 209 8.10 4.99 -3.65
N TYR A 210 8.40 5.42 -4.88
CA TYR A 210 7.94 4.78 -6.12
C TYR A 210 9.06 4.69 -7.17
N MET A 211 8.94 3.74 -8.08
CA MET A 211 9.84 3.53 -9.20
C MET A 211 9.59 4.54 -10.33
N SER A 212 10.45 4.58 -11.34
CA SER A 212 10.34 5.50 -12.49
C SER A 212 9.07 5.29 -13.33
N ASN A 213 8.52 4.07 -13.34
CA ASN A 213 7.21 3.77 -13.96
C ASN A 213 6.02 4.20 -13.07
N GLY A 214 6.29 4.68 -11.86
CA GLY A 214 5.32 5.16 -10.89
C GLY A 214 4.83 4.12 -9.89
N ASP A 215 5.19 2.84 -10.05
CA ASP A 215 4.78 1.78 -9.13
C ASP A 215 5.44 1.96 -7.75
N PRO A 216 4.78 1.61 -6.64
CA PRO A 216 5.41 1.66 -5.34
C PRO A 216 6.68 0.80 -5.30
N THR A 217 7.78 1.35 -4.79
CA THR A 217 9.07 0.64 -4.73
C THR A 217 8.95 -0.66 -3.94
N TYR A 218 8.19 -0.64 -2.84
CA TYR A 218 7.95 -1.84 -2.02
C TYR A 218 7.24 -2.95 -2.79
N VAL A 219 6.26 -2.61 -3.64
CA VAL A 219 5.56 -3.60 -4.49
C VAL A 219 6.53 -4.25 -5.48
N CYS A 220 7.40 -3.47 -6.12
CA CYS A 220 8.41 -4.00 -7.04
C CYS A 220 9.40 -4.94 -6.32
N LEU A 221 9.85 -4.57 -5.12
CA LEU A 221 10.71 -5.43 -4.30
C LEU A 221 10.01 -6.73 -3.91
N CYS A 222 8.74 -6.67 -3.51
CA CYS A 222 7.95 -7.86 -3.17
C CYS A 222 7.74 -8.76 -4.39
N LYS A 223 7.42 -8.19 -5.55
CA LYS A 223 7.32 -8.93 -6.83
C LYS A 223 8.62 -9.67 -7.16
N MET A 224 9.78 -9.03 -6.97
CA MET A 224 11.09 -9.65 -7.16
C MET A 224 11.36 -10.78 -6.15
N ASN A 225 10.98 -10.60 -4.89
CA ASN A 225 11.17 -11.59 -3.83
C ASN A 225 10.26 -12.81 -4.01
N ILE A 226 8.99 -12.61 -4.34
CA ILE A 226 8.03 -13.69 -4.63
C ILE A 226 8.54 -14.55 -5.79
N ARG A 227 9.01 -13.91 -6.88
CA ARG A 227 9.66 -14.64 -7.98
C ARG A 227 10.81 -15.50 -7.48
N LYS A 228 11.73 -14.94 -6.68
CA LYS A 228 12.89 -15.70 -6.16
C LYS A 228 12.46 -16.89 -5.30
N GLN A 229 11.40 -16.75 -4.51
CA GLN A 229 10.85 -17.86 -3.71
C GLN A 229 10.33 -19.00 -4.61
N ILE A 230 9.62 -18.65 -5.69
CA ILE A 230 9.12 -19.64 -6.67
C ILE A 230 10.29 -20.29 -7.42
N GLU A 231 11.28 -19.52 -7.86
CA GLU A 231 12.49 -20.07 -8.48
C GLU A 231 13.21 -21.06 -7.57
N HIS A 232 13.24 -20.78 -6.27
CA HIS A 232 13.82 -21.68 -5.28
C HIS A 232 13.03 -22.99 -5.16
N ILE A 233 11.69 -22.93 -5.15
CA ILE A 233 10.84 -24.15 -5.22
C ILE A 233 11.18 -24.95 -6.48
N TYR A 234 11.18 -24.31 -7.66
CA TYR A 234 11.36 -25.03 -8.92
C TYR A 234 12.72 -25.73 -8.97
N LYS A 235 13.76 -25.10 -8.42
CA LYS A 235 15.09 -25.72 -8.30
C LYS A 235 15.11 -26.86 -7.30
N THR A 236 14.53 -26.66 -6.11
CA THR A 236 14.54 -27.63 -5.00
C THR A 236 13.81 -28.91 -5.35
N TYR A 237 12.68 -28.79 -6.05
CA TYR A 237 11.83 -29.93 -6.44
C TYR A 237 12.03 -30.35 -7.90
N HIS A 238 13.08 -29.85 -8.57
CA HIS A 238 13.39 -30.15 -9.96
C HIS A 238 12.20 -29.99 -10.93
N ILE A 239 11.40 -28.95 -10.72
CA ILE A 239 10.20 -28.66 -11.50
C ILE A 239 10.60 -27.98 -12.82
N ASN A 240 10.23 -28.61 -13.93
CA ASN A 240 10.34 -27.97 -15.25
C ASN A 240 9.20 -26.95 -15.44
N ILE A 241 9.58 -25.69 -15.66
CA ILE A 241 8.62 -24.60 -15.84
C ILE A 241 7.78 -24.72 -17.11
N SER A 242 8.37 -25.24 -18.19
CA SER A 242 7.65 -25.43 -19.45
C SER A 242 6.52 -26.46 -19.31
N ASP A 243 6.69 -27.44 -18.41
CA ASP A 243 5.73 -28.52 -18.16
C ASP A 243 4.73 -28.19 -17.04
N THR A 244 4.80 -27.00 -16.45
CA THR A 244 3.95 -26.61 -15.32
C THR A 244 3.18 -25.30 -15.54
N GLU A 245 2.08 -25.17 -14.80
CA GLU A 245 1.27 -23.95 -14.73
C GLU A 245 0.99 -23.60 -13.26
N ILE A 246 1.32 -22.37 -12.85
CA ILE A 246 0.86 -21.78 -11.60
C ILE A 246 -0.64 -21.48 -11.76
N ILE A 247 -1.47 -22.23 -11.03
CA ILE A 247 -2.92 -22.12 -11.13
C ILE A 247 -3.52 -21.23 -10.03
N ASP A 248 -2.86 -21.16 -8.88
CA ASP A 248 -3.26 -20.32 -7.76
C ASP A 248 -2.07 -19.90 -6.89
N PHE A 249 -2.23 -18.77 -6.18
CA PHE A 249 -1.30 -18.30 -5.16
C PHE A 249 -2.02 -17.46 -4.11
N GLU A 250 -1.50 -17.46 -2.88
CA GLU A 250 -1.94 -16.58 -1.79
C GLU A 250 -0.79 -15.68 -1.35
N ILE A 251 -1.04 -14.37 -1.31
CA ILE A 251 -0.14 -13.37 -0.74
C ILE A 251 -0.76 -12.86 0.56
N ASN A 252 0.04 -12.77 1.61
CA ASN A 252 -0.42 -12.19 2.87
C ASN A 252 -0.37 -10.65 2.85
N ASN A 253 -0.90 -10.04 3.91
CA ASN A 253 -0.95 -8.59 4.04
C ASN A 253 0.41 -7.88 4.13
N ASN A 254 1.50 -8.64 4.33
CA ASN A 254 2.87 -8.13 4.31
C ASN A 254 3.53 -8.34 2.94
N LEU A 255 2.74 -8.67 1.90
CA LEU A 255 3.19 -8.93 0.53
C LEU A 255 4.15 -10.12 0.40
N ILE A 256 4.01 -11.12 1.27
CA ILE A 256 4.79 -12.36 1.24
C ILE A 256 3.92 -13.49 0.67
N LEU A 257 4.49 -14.30 -0.21
CA LEU A 257 3.86 -15.52 -0.71
C LEU A 257 3.68 -16.51 0.44
N LYS A 258 2.44 -16.92 0.69
CA LYS A 258 2.08 -17.92 1.70
C LYS A 258 1.97 -19.31 1.11
N ASN A 259 1.32 -19.41 -0.04
CA ASN A 259 1.18 -20.67 -0.73
C ASN A 259 1.11 -20.47 -2.25
N ILE A 260 1.45 -21.53 -2.97
CA ILE A 260 1.36 -21.60 -4.41
C ILE A 260 0.92 -23.00 -4.84
N ALA A 261 -0.01 -23.04 -5.79
CA ALA A 261 -0.51 -24.26 -6.41
C ALA A 261 0.04 -24.38 -7.83
N ILE A 262 0.79 -25.46 -8.08
CA ILE A 262 1.45 -25.72 -9.37
C ILE A 262 0.87 -27.00 -9.95
N LYS A 263 0.34 -26.90 -11.17
CA LYS A 263 -0.18 -28.03 -11.93
C LYS A 263 0.85 -28.52 -12.94
N ASN A 264 1.13 -29.82 -12.95
CA ASN A 264 1.84 -30.46 -14.05
C ASN A 264 0.90 -30.60 -15.26
N LYS A 265 1.31 -30.09 -16.42
CA LYS A 265 0.51 -30.08 -17.65
C LYS A 265 0.34 -31.47 -18.26
N ILE A 266 1.28 -32.38 -18.03
CA ILE A 266 1.31 -33.74 -18.60
C ILE A 266 0.49 -34.69 -17.72
N SER A 267 0.82 -34.79 -16.43
CA SER A 267 0.17 -35.72 -15.51
C SER A 267 -1.13 -35.18 -14.93
N GLY A 268 -1.38 -33.88 -15.04
CA GLY A 268 -2.52 -33.21 -14.42
C GLY A 268 -2.41 -33.07 -12.89
N LYS A 269 -1.37 -33.61 -12.26
CA LYS A 269 -1.13 -33.55 -10.81
C LYS A 269 -0.99 -32.09 -10.35
N ILE A 270 -1.57 -31.76 -9.21
CA ILE A 270 -1.45 -30.45 -8.55
C ILE A 270 -0.63 -30.64 -7.28
N ASP A 271 0.45 -29.87 -7.15
CA ASP A 271 1.27 -29.79 -5.96
C ASP A 271 1.05 -28.44 -5.27
N LEU A 272 0.91 -28.47 -3.94
CA LEU A 272 0.76 -27.29 -3.08
C LEU A 272 2.04 -27.07 -2.28
N TYR A 273 2.57 -25.86 -2.35
CA TYR A 273 3.74 -25.47 -1.58
C TYR A 273 3.36 -24.33 -0.64
N ASN A 274 3.71 -24.46 0.63
CA ASN A 274 3.46 -23.46 1.68
C ASN A 274 4.78 -22.86 2.16
N PHE A 275 4.72 -21.61 2.64
CA PHE A 275 5.84 -20.80 3.13
C PHE A 275 5.57 -20.26 4.53
#